data_AF-A0A7W1RSC4-F1
#
_entry.id   AF-A0A7W1RSC4-F1
#
_cell.length_a   1.000
_cell.length_b   1.000
_cell.length_c   1.000
_cell.angle_alpha   90.00
_cell.angle_beta   90.00
_cell.angle_gamma   90.00
#
_symmetry.space_group_name_H-M   'P 1'
#
loop_
_entity.id
_entity.type
_entity.pdbx_description
1 polymer ?
#
loop_
_entity_poly.entity_id
_entity_poly.type
_entity_poly.pdbx_seq_one_letter_code
_entity_poly.pdbx_strand_id
1 'polypeptide(L)' 'MSTPDTKQRILDAAERRFAAEGFDGTSMRAVTAEADVNLAAVNYHFGSKAALLEAVVGRI' A
#
# COMPACT_ATOMS: atom_id res chain seq x y z
N MET A 1 12.18 -15.36 -12.60
CA MET A 1 11.13 -14.35 -12.31
C MET A 1 11.50 -13.71 -11.00
N SER A 2 11.87 -12.43 -11.00
CA SER A 2 12.26 -11.72 -9.77
C SER A 2 11.01 -11.51 -8.92
N THR A 3 11.03 -11.96 -7.67
CA THR A 3 9.96 -11.67 -6.71
C THR A 3 9.77 -10.15 -6.63
N PRO A 4 8.53 -9.63 -6.82
CA PRO A 4 8.30 -8.19 -6.69
C PRO A 4 8.71 -7.73 -5.29
N ASP A 5 9.39 -6.59 -5.23
CA ASP A 5 9.88 -6.01 -3.98
C ASP A 5 8.69 -5.75 -3.04
N THR A 6 8.90 -5.92 -1.72
CA THR A 6 7.88 -5.65 -0.70
C THR A 6 7.20 -4.30 -0.92
N LYS A 7 7.96 -3.27 -1.32
CA LYS A 7 7.42 -1.95 -1.65
C LYS A 7 6.41 -2.01 -2.80
N GLN A 8 6.70 -2.75 -3.87
CA GLN A 8 5.78 -2.88 -5.01
C GLN A 8 4.50 -3.60 -4.61
N ARG A 9 4.59 -4.69 -3.85
CA ARG A 9 3.42 -5.42 -3.35
C ARG A 9 2.50 -4.52 -2.52
N ILE A 10 3.08 -3.66 -1.69
CA ILE A 10 2.32 -2.68 -0.90
C ILE A 10 1.64 -1.66 -1.80
N LEU A 11 2.35 -1.10 -2.78
CA LEU A 11 1.80 -0.12 -3.72
C LEU A 11 0.65 -0.71 -4.53
N ASP A 12 0.81 -1.93 -5.05
CA ASP A 12 -0.23 -2.59 -5.86
C ASP A 12 -1.51 -2.86 -5.05
N ALA A 13 -1.36 -3.33 -3.79
CA ALA A 13 -2.50 -3.52 -2.90
C ALA A 13 -3.17 -2.18 -2.53
N ALA A 14 -2.36 -1.16 -2.21
CA ALA A 14 -2.86 0.16 -1.84
C ALA A 14 -3.63 0.81 -3.00
N GLU A 15 -3.10 0.73 -4.22
CA GLU A 15 -3.72 1.25 -5.43
C GLU A 15 -5.10 0.63 -5.67
N ARG A 16 -5.20 -0.71 -5.62
CA ARG A 16 -6.48 -1.41 -5.78
C ARG A 16 -7.50 -1.02 -4.72
N ARG A 17 -7.06 -0.91 -3.46
CA ARG A 17 -7.94 -0.54 -2.34
C ARG A 17 -8.39 0.92 -2.41
N PHE A 18 -7.48 1.85 -2.64
CA PHE A 18 -7.82 3.26 -2.78
C PHE A 18 -8.75 3.50 -3.98
N ALA A 19 -8.57 2.77 -5.08
CA ALA A 19 -9.47 2.85 -6.23
C ALA A 19 -10.87 2.27 -5.94
N ALA A 20 -10.97 1.19 -5.15
CA ALA A 20 -12.23 0.51 -4.86
C ALA A 20 -13.04 1.14 -3.70
N GLU A 21 -12.36 1.54 -2.62
CA GLU A 21 -12.98 1.94 -1.35
C GLU A 21 -12.70 3.42 -1.01
N GLY A 22 -11.90 4.12 -1.81
CA GLY A 22 -11.43 5.47 -1.53
C GLY A 22 -10.37 5.51 -0.43
N PHE A 23 -9.85 6.72 -0.16
CA PHE A 23 -8.90 6.91 0.93
C PHE A 23 -9.53 6.51 2.26
N ASP A 24 -10.63 7.13 2.68
CA ASP A 24 -11.22 6.92 4.02
C ASP A 24 -11.69 5.48 4.26
N GLY A 25 -12.23 4.80 3.25
CA GLY A 25 -12.64 3.39 3.35
C GLY A 25 -11.47 2.41 3.50
N THR A 26 -10.28 2.77 3.01
CA THR A 26 -9.12 1.88 3.07
C THR A 26 -8.41 1.97 4.42
N SER A 27 -8.16 0.85 5.08
CA SER A 27 -7.31 0.82 6.28
C SER A 27 -5.90 0.30 5.98
N MET A 28 -4.90 0.77 6.73
CA MET A 28 -3.52 0.26 6.60
C MET A 28 -3.43 -1.26 6.82
N ARG A 29 -4.28 -1.81 7.70
CA ARG A 29 -4.37 -3.26 7.94
C ARG A 29 -4.91 -4.02 6.74
N ALA A 30 -5.92 -3.47 6.05
CA ALA A 30 -6.47 -4.09 4.85
C ALA A 30 -5.43 -4.14 3.73
N VAL A 31 -4.66 -3.07 3.55
CA VAL A 31 -3.54 -3.03 2.60
C VAL A 31 -2.47 -4.05 2.96
N THR A 32 -2.03 -4.11 4.23
CA THR A 32 -0.99 -5.06 4.66
C THR A 32 -1.42 -6.51 4.46
N ALA A 33 -2.70 -6.81 4.73
CA ALA A 33 -3.26 -8.15 4.55
C ALA A 33 -3.29 -8.56 3.07
N GLU A 34 -3.69 -7.66 2.18
CA GLU A 34 -3.70 -7.94 0.74
C GLU A 34 -2.30 -8.01 0.13
N ALA A 35 -1.38 -7.16 0.59
CA ALA A 35 0.01 -7.20 0.17
C ALA A 35 0.77 -8.40 0.75
N ASP A 36 0.19 -9.14 1.71
CA ASP A 36 0.82 -10.23 2.48
C ASP A 36 2.14 -9.76 3.12
N VAL A 37 2.05 -8.65 3.86
CA VAL A 37 3.14 -8.05 4.64
C VAL A 37 2.65 -7.66 6.02
N ASN A 38 3.56 -7.35 6.93
CA ASN A 38 3.20 -6.80 8.23
C ASN A 38 3.10 -5.26 8.20
N LEU A 39 2.42 -4.70 9.20
CA LEU A 39 2.27 -3.24 9.33
C LEU A 39 3.61 -2.52 9.53
N ALA A 40 4.60 -3.17 10.16
CA ALA A 40 5.92 -2.59 10.36
C ALA A 40 6.64 -2.34 9.04
N ALA A 41 6.51 -3.23 8.05
CA ALA A 41 7.07 -3.07 6.71
C ALA A 41 6.43 -1.89 5.98
N VAL A 42 5.10 -1.73 6.07
CA VAL A 42 4.41 -0.58 5.46
C VAL A 42 4.82 0.72 6.14
N ASN A 43 4.92 0.74 7.48
CA ASN A 43 5.39 1.91 8.21
C ASN A 43 6.87 2.23 7.89
N TYR A 44 7.72 1.23 7.68
CA TYR A 44 9.10 1.43 7.26
C TYR A 44 9.21 2.05 5.86
N HIS A 45 8.39 1.59 4.91
CA HIS A 45 8.46 2.06 3.52
C HIS A 45 7.74 3.38 3.27
N PHE A 46 6.63 3.64 3.98
CA PHE A 46 5.74 4.77 3.68
C PHE A 46 5.41 5.63 4.90
N GLY A 47 5.54 5.11 6.12
CA GLY A 47 5.30 5.86 7.36
C GLY A 47 3.82 6.08 7.71
N SER A 48 3.00 6.50 6.75
CA SER A 48 1.57 6.79 6.96
C SER A 48 0.69 6.42 5.78
N LYS A 49 -0.62 6.35 6.01
CA LYS A 49 -1.62 6.13 4.97
C LYS A 49 -1.63 7.26 3.92
N ALA A 50 -1.42 8.51 4.36
CA ALA A 50 -1.35 9.67 3.47
C ALA A 50 -0.11 9.59 2.56
N ALA A 51 1.06 9.32 3.13
CA ALA A 51 2.29 9.13 2.35
C ALA A 51 2.22 7.91 1.41
N LEU A 52 1.51 6.86 1.80
CA LEU A 52 1.23 5.74 0.92
C LEU A 52 0.32 6.14 -0.25
N LEU A 53 -0.71 6.97 -0.02
CA LEU A 53 -1.54 7.52 -1.08
C LEU A 53 -0.72 8.40 -2.04
N GLU A 54 0.12 9.29 -1.52
CA GLU A 54 1.02 10.11 -2.33
C GLU A 54 1.94 9.24 -3.21
N ALA A 55 2.49 8.17 -2.65
CA ALA A 55 3.34 7.24 -3.38
C ALA A 55 2.58 6.48 -4.48
N VAL A 56 1.29 6.16 -4.26
CA VAL A 56 0.42 5.55 -5.28
C VAL A 56 0.10 6.55 -6.39
N VAL A 57 -0.31 7.77 -6.04
CA VAL A 57 -0.63 8.84 -7.01
C VAL A 57 0.60 9.22 -7.84
N GLY A 58 1.80 9.17 -7.26
CA GLY A 58 3.06 9.42 -7.96
C GLY A 58 3.49 8.34 -8.94
N ARG A 59 2.75 7.22 -9.10
CA ARG A 59 3.02 6.20 -10.13
C ARG A 59 2.50 6.58 -11.52
N ILE A 60 1.64 7.60 -11.61
CA ILE A 60 0.91 8.02 -12.81
C ILE A 60 1.76 8.97 -13.66
#